data_AF-A0A8T2VQ94-F1
#
_entry.id   AF-A0A8T2VQ94-F1
#
_cell.length_a   1.000
_cell.length_b   1.000
_cell.length_c   1.000
_cell.angle_alpha   90.00
_cell.angle_beta   90.00
_cell.angle_gamma   90.00
#
_symmetry.space_group_name_H-M   'P 1'
#
loop_
_entity.id
_entity.type
_entity.pdbx_description
1 polymer ?
#
loop_
_entity_poly.entity_id
_entity_poly.type
_entity_poly.pdbx_seq_one_letter_code
_entity_poly.pdbx_strand_id
1 'polypeptide(L)'
;MADQVKAIFAPKVALAVHKDKLEQTKIRERELKEAHRLELANAKKANEERRSFEHTQFKEERAFHDTKRSARDRREAAKREAHAETDNARECEHGVWRCKICFPHKVGKERLV
;
A
#
# COMPACT_ATOMS: atom_id res chain seq x y z
N MET A 1 -7.67 69.72 10.80
CA MET A 1 -8.72 68.75 10.41
C MET A 1 -8.22 67.59 9.54
N ALA A 2 -6.99 67.61 8.99
CA ALA A 2 -6.45 66.50 8.19
C ALA A 2 -5.83 65.35 9.01
N ASP A 3 -5.42 65.60 10.26
CA ASP A 3 -4.73 64.60 11.09
C ASP A 3 -5.66 63.55 11.72
N GLN A 4 -6.95 63.84 11.88
CA GLN A 4 -7.90 62.89 12.47
C GLN A 4 -8.34 61.77 11.51
N VAL A 5 -8.19 61.96 10.19
CA VAL A 5 -8.61 60.97 9.19
C VAL A 5 -7.56 59.85 9.02
N LYS A 6 -6.27 60.15 9.24
CA LYS A 6 -5.19 59.15 9.17
C LYS A 6 -5.26 58.11 10.28
N ALA A 7 -5.74 58.50 11.47
CA ALA A 7 -5.84 57.61 12.62
C ALA A 7 -6.88 56.48 12.46
N ILE A 8 -7.93 56.69 11.64
CA ILE A 8 -9.02 55.72 11.43
C ILE A 8 -8.63 54.65 10.38
N PHE A 9 -7.76 54.98 9.43
CA PHE A 9 -7.34 54.05 8.37
C PHE A 9 -6.13 53.18 8.73
N ALA A 10 -5.24 53.65 9.61
CA ALA A 10 -4.07 52.90 10.08
C ALA A 10 -4.37 51.50 10.68
N PRO A 11 -5.40 51.30 11.54
CA PRO A 11 -5.64 49.97 12.15
C PRO A 11 -6.14 48.93 11.13
N LYS A 12 -6.87 49.33 10.08
CA LYS A 12 -7.40 48.39 9.07
C LYS A 12 -6.30 47.84 8.17
N VAL A 13 -5.33 48.68 7.79
CA VAL A 13 -4.18 48.25 6.97
C VAL A 13 -3.27 47.32 7.77
N ALA A 14 -3.02 47.61 9.05
CA ALA A 14 -2.23 46.74 9.92
C ALA A 14 -2.87 45.34 10.11
N LEU A 15 -4.20 45.28 10.27
CA LEU A 15 -4.94 44.01 10.35
C LEU A 15 -4.89 43.20 9.04
N ALA A 16 -4.93 43.86 7.88
CA ALA A 16 -4.81 43.20 6.59
C ALA A 16 -3.42 42.57 6.39
N VAL A 17 -2.35 43.33 6.65
CA VAL A 17 -0.95 42.84 6.57
C VAL A 17 -0.71 41.68 7.55
N HIS A 18 -1.35 41.68 8.71
CA HIS A 18 -1.24 40.59 9.69
C HIS A 18 -1.97 39.32 9.27
N LYS A 19 -3.09 39.45 8.54
CA LYS A 19 -3.82 38.33 7.94
C LYS A 19 -3.03 37.70 6.80
N ASP A 20 -2.41 38.50 5.94
CA ASP A 20 -1.57 38.00 4.84
C ASP A 20 -0.37 37.19 5.37
N LYS A 21 0.28 37.67 6.44
CA LYS A 21 1.35 36.92 7.14
C LYS A 21 0.85 35.62 7.76
N LEU A 22 -0.37 35.59 8.27
CA LEU A 22 -0.98 34.39 8.84
C LEU A 22 -1.32 33.35 7.75
N GLU A 23 -1.75 33.79 6.57
CA GLU A 23 -2.02 32.90 5.45
C GLU A 23 -0.73 32.31 4.87
N GLN A 24 0.31 33.14 4.71
CA GLN A 24 1.63 32.68 4.26
C GLN A 24 2.25 31.66 5.23
N THR A 25 2.13 31.88 6.55
CA THR A 25 2.62 30.92 7.55
C THR A 25 1.85 29.61 7.51
N LYS A 26 0.51 29.65 7.35
CA LYS A 26 -0.32 28.44 7.19
C LYS A 26 -0.02 27.65 5.92
N ILE A 27 0.37 28.32 4.82
CA ILE A 27 0.78 27.66 3.58
C ILE A 27 2.12 26.95 3.82
N ARG A 28 3.10 27.65 4.37
CA ARG A 28 4.42 27.09 4.69
C ARG A 28 4.32 25.90 5.66
N GLU A 29 3.49 25.97 6.68
CA GLU A 29 3.26 24.85 7.60
C GLU A 29 2.62 23.64 6.92
N ARG A 30 1.71 23.86 5.96
CA ARG A 30 1.12 22.76 5.17
C ARG A 30 2.15 22.11 4.25
N GLU A 31 2.95 22.91 3.55
CA GLU A 31 4.04 22.43 2.70
C GLU A 31 5.05 21.59 3.49
N LEU A 32 5.44 22.04 4.69
CA LEU A 32 6.35 21.28 5.56
C LEU A 32 5.74 19.95 6.04
N LYS A 33 4.46 19.95 6.40
CA LYS A 33 3.75 18.72 6.80
C LYS A 33 3.61 17.74 5.64
N GLU A 34 3.33 18.24 4.44
CA GLU A 34 3.23 17.41 3.24
C GLU A 34 4.58 16.84 2.82
N ALA A 35 5.64 17.65 2.85
CA ALA A 35 7.01 17.20 2.60
C ALA A 35 7.41 16.08 3.57
N HIS A 36 7.20 16.27 4.88
CA HIS A 36 7.50 15.26 5.89
C HIS A 36 6.67 13.98 5.71
N ARG A 37 5.38 14.10 5.33
CA ARG A 37 4.54 12.93 5.03
C ARG A 37 5.07 12.15 3.82
N LEU A 38 5.50 12.84 2.77
CA LEU A 38 6.07 12.23 1.58
C LEU A 38 7.40 11.53 1.88
N GLU A 39 8.27 12.16 2.66
CA GLU A 39 9.53 11.55 3.13
C GLU A 39 9.27 10.25 3.91
N LEU A 40 8.34 10.26 4.85
CA LEU A 40 7.97 9.05 5.59
C LEU A 40 7.37 7.96 4.70
N ALA A 41 6.54 8.34 3.71
CA ALA A 41 5.97 7.39 2.77
C ALA A 41 7.06 6.76 1.90
N ASN A 42 8.01 7.55 1.41
CA ASN A 42 9.14 7.08 0.61
C ASN A 42 10.08 6.18 1.43
N ALA A 43 10.38 6.55 2.68
CA ALA A 43 11.18 5.73 3.57
C ALA A 43 10.51 4.37 3.88
N LYS A 44 9.19 4.37 4.06
CA LYS A 44 8.41 3.12 4.23
C LYS A 44 8.48 2.24 2.98
N LYS A 45 8.26 2.81 1.80
CA LYS A 45 8.36 2.10 0.52
C LYS A 45 9.75 1.50 0.31
N ALA A 46 10.81 2.28 0.51
CA ALA A 46 12.18 1.80 0.38
C ALA A 46 12.50 0.67 1.38
N ASN A 47 11.98 0.73 2.60
CA ASN A 47 12.16 -0.35 3.58
C ASN A 47 11.36 -1.60 3.22
N GLU A 48 10.16 -1.46 2.66
CA GLU A 48 9.35 -2.57 2.16
C GLU A 48 10.01 -3.25 0.96
N GLU A 49 10.54 -2.47 0.01
CA GLU A 49 11.33 -2.96 -1.12
C GLU A 49 12.59 -3.70 -0.67
N ARG A 50 13.31 -3.17 0.33
CA ARG A 50 14.47 -3.86 0.90
C ARG A 50 14.07 -5.18 1.55
N ARG A 51 13.01 -5.19 2.37
CA ARG A 51 12.53 -6.41 3.05
C ARG A 51 12.05 -7.46 2.06
N SER A 52 11.37 -7.05 0.99
CA SER A 52 10.91 -7.97 -0.04
C SER A 52 12.10 -8.59 -0.77
N PHE A 53 13.13 -7.80 -1.09
CA PHE A 53 14.38 -8.25 -1.69
C PHE A 53 15.18 -9.20 -0.79
N GLU A 54 15.38 -8.86 0.49
CA GLU A 54 16.06 -9.74 1.46
C GLU A 54 15.31 -11.07 1.61
N HIS A 55 13.98 -11.03 1.61
CA HIS A 55 13.16 -12.23 1.70
C HIS A 55 13.23 -13.09 0.44
N THR A 56 13.31 -12.50 -0.77
CA THR A 56 13.53 -13.27 -1.99
C THR A 56 14.91 -13.91 -2.00
N GLN A 57 15.96 -13.17 -1.61
CA GLN A 57 17.31 -13.72 -1.49
C GLN A 57 17.36 -14.91 -0.53
N PHE A 58 16.75 -14.80 0.65
CA PHE A 58 16.72 -15.92 1.61
C PHE A 58 15.99 -17.16 1.08
N LYS A 59 14.96 -16.97 0.25
CA LYS A 59 14.26 -18.09 -0.42
C LYS A 59 15.14 -18.73 -1.49
N GLU A 60 15.86 -17.92 -2.27
CA GLU A 60 16.79 -18.39 -3.30
C GLU A 60 17.92 -19.18 -2.66
N GLU A 61 18.61 -18.62 -1.66
CA GLU A 61 19.64 -19.30 -0.87
C GLU A 61 19.15 -20.64 -0.32
N ARG A 62 17.95 -20.65 0.27
CA ARG A 62 17.35 -21.90 0.78
C ARG A 62 17.09 -22.92 -0.34
N ALA A 63 16.73 -22.47 -1.54
CA ALA A 63 16.47 -23.38 -2.66
C ALA A 63 17.74 -24.13 -3.11
N PHE A 64 18.92 -23.50 -2.95
CA PHE A 64 20.22 -24.13 -3.23
C PHE A 64 20.62 -25.20 -2.22
N HIS A 65 20.10 -25.14 -0.99
CA HIS A 65 20.38 -26.14 0.04
C HIS A 65 19.32 -27.24 0.07
N ASP A 66 19.74 -28.50 0.18
CA ASP A 66 18.81 -29.63 0.33
C ASP A 66 18.38 -29.80 1.80
N THR A 67 17.30 -29.12 2.16
CA THR A 67 16.72 -29.14 3.51
C THR A 67 15.26 -29.57 3.42
N LYS A 68 14.70 -30.10 4.52
CA LYS A 68 13.26 -30.44 4.57
C LYS A 68 12.35 -29.28 4.16
N ARG A 69 12.78 -28.04 4.43
CA ARG A 69 12.05 -26.82 4.09
C ARG A 69 12.12 -26.52 2.59
N SER A 70 13.29 -26.62 1.94
CA SER A 70 13.39 -26.44 0.49
C SER A 70 12.63 -27.52 -0.29
N ALA A 71 12.65 -28.77 0.17
CA ALA A 71 11.83 -29.83 -0.42
C ALA A 71 10.31 -29.56 -0.32
N ARG A 72 9.85 -28.96 0.79
CA ARG A 72 8.46 -28.50 0.93
C ARG A 72 8.16 -27.33 -0.01
N ASP A 73 9.03 -26.34 -0.05
CA ASP A 73 8.88 -25.14 -0.88
C ASP A 73 8.80 -25.52 -2.38
N ARG A 74 9.62 -26.48 -2.84
CA ARG A 74 9.56 -27.04 -4.21
C ARG A 74 8.21 -27.72 -4.51
N ARG A 75 7.67 -28.52 -3.58
CA ARG A 75 6.35 -29.15 -3.76
C ARG A 75 5.23 -28.12 -3.83
N GLU A 76 5.29 -27.07 -3.03
CA GLU A 76 4.31 -25.99 -3.07
C GLU A 76 4.43 -25.16 -4.36
N ALA A 77 5.66 -24.89 -4.84
CA ALA A 77 5.91 -24.24 -6.11
C ALA A 77 5.36 -25.06 -7.29
N ALA A 78 5.70 -26.35 -7.36
CA ALA A 78 5.19 -27.25 -8.40
C ALA A 78 3.66 -27.36 -8.41
N LYS A 79 3.01 -27.31 -7.23
CA LYS A 79 1.54 -27.22 -7.15
C LYS A 79 1.03 -25.92 -7.76
N ARG A 80 1.63 -24.78 -7.45
CA ARG A 80 1.24 -23.47 -8.02
C ARG A 80 1.42 -23.45 -9.53
N GLU A 81 2.53 -23.97 -10.04
CA GLU A 81 2.80 -24.08 -11.49
C GLU A 81 1.77 -24.98 -12.18
N ALA A 82 1.54 -26.17 -11.62
CA ALA A 82 0.49 -27.07 -12.12
C ALA A 82 -0.92 -26.44 -12.06
N HIS A 83 -1.16 -25.52 -11.12
CA HIS A 83 -2.42 -24.78 -11.04
C HIS A 83 -2.49 -23.58 -12.00
N ALA A 84 -1.36 -23.01 -12.41
CA ALA A 84 -1.30 -21.92 -13.39
C ALA A 84 -1.49 -22.42 -14.84
N GLU A 85 -1.05 -23.64 -15.14
CA GLU A 85 -1.15 -24.23 -16.49
C GLU A 85 -2.52 -24.84 -16.82
N THR A 86 -3.33 -25.22 -15.83
CA THR A 86 -4.68 -25.74 -16.11
C THR A 86 -5.65 -24.62 -16.46
N ASP A 87 -6.43 -24.68 -17.54
CA ASP A 87 -7.44 -23.66 -17.91
C ASP A 87 -8.51 -23.35 -16.83
N ASN A 88 -8.57 -24.13 -15.74
CA ASN A 88 -9.29 -23.82 -14.50
C ASN A 88 -8.51 -22.88 -13.54
N ALA A 89 -7.42 -22.26 -14.03
CA ALA A 89 -6.49 -21.39 -13.31
C ALA A 89 -7.04 -19.99 -13.04
N ARG A 90 -8.19 -19.63 -13.62
CA ARG A 90 -8.80 -18.33 -13.34
C ARG A 90 -9.40 -18.34 -11.93
N GLU A 91 -9.06 -17.32 -11.15
CA GLU A 91 -9.89 -16.90 -10.03
C GLU A 91 -11.34 -16.91 -10.52
N CYS A 92 -12.24 -17.56 -9.79
CA CYS A 92 -13.64 -17.49 -10.15
C CYS A 92 -14.11 -16.03 -10.02
N GLU A 93 -15.31 -15.72 -10.51
CA GLU A 93 -15.90 -14.37 -10.42
C GLU A 93 -16.03 -13.81 -8.98
N HIS A 94 -15.86 -14.68 -7.96
CA HIS A 94 -15.84 -14.29 -6.54
C HIS A 94 -14.44 -13.90 -6.02
N GLY A 95 -13.40 -13.85 -6.89
CA GLY A 95 -12.03 -13.52 -6.51
C GLY A 95 -11.32 -14.58 -5.65
N VAL A 96 -11.90 -15.79 -5.56
CA VAL A 96 -11.35 -16.91 -4.80
C VAL A 96 -11.06 -18.07 -5.74
N TRP A 97 -9.88 -18.65 -5.63
CA TRP A 97 -9.52 -19.84 -6.40
C TRP A 97 -10.41 -21.02 -6.00
N ARG A 98 -11.06 -21.64 -6.99
CA ARG A 98 -11.98 -22.79 -6.80
C ARG A 98 -13.01 -22.58 -5.70
N CYS A 99 -13.76 -21.47 -5.77
CA CYS A 99 -14.80 -21.17 -4.78
C CYS A 99 -15.79 -22.33 -4.64
N LYS A 100 -16.24 -22.63 -3.41
CA LYS A 100 -17.16 -23.75 -3.14
C LYS A 100 -18.51 -23.63 -3.88
N ILE A 101 -18.90 -22.41 -4.26
CA ILE A 101 -20.11 -22.11 -5.03
C ILE A 101 -19.93 -22.49 -6.50
N CYS A 102 -18.75 -22.17 -7.06
CA CYS A 102 -18.40 -22.33 -8.47
C CYS A 102 -17.89 -23.74 -8.77
N PHE A 103 -17.20 -24.34 -7.80
CA PHE A 103 -16.58 -25.66 -7.86
C PHE A 103 -16.97 -26.46 -6.61
N PRO A 104 -18.24 -26.90 -6.50
CA PRO A 104 -18.67 -27.72 -5.39
C PRO A 104 -17.88 -29.02 -5.38
N HIS A 105 -17.13 -29.28 -4.31
CA HIS A 105 -16.49 -30.57 -4.11
C HIS A 105 -17.58 -31.64 -4.00
N LYS A 106 -17.59 -32.61 -4.92
CA LYS A 106 -18.41 -33.83 -4.79
C LYS A 106 -17.95 -34.64 -3.58
N VAL A 107 -18.35 -34.23 -2.39
CA VAL A 107 -18.37 -35.06 -1.18
C VAL A 107 -19.81 -35.42 -0.91
N GLY A 108 -20.28 -36.40 -1.67
CA GLY A 108 -21.55 -37.07 -1.47
C GLY A 108 -21.48 -38.35 -2.26
N LYS A 109 -21.44 -39.50 -1.57
CA LYS A 109 -21.66 -40.82 -2.16
C LYS A 109 -22.79 -40.71 -3.18
N GLU A 110 -22.49 -40.96 -4.45
CA GLU A 110 -23.50 -41.46 -5.38
C GLU A 110 -24.02 -42.77 -4.73
N ARG A 111 -25.12 -42.69 -3.99
CA ARG A 111 -25.99 -43.84 -3.82
C ARG A 111 -26.58 -44.06 -5.21
N LEU A 112 -25.92 -44.94 -5.96
CA LEU A 112 -26.53 -45.64 -7.07
C LEU A 112 -27.88 -46.18 -6.56
N VAL A 113 -28.96 -45.66 -7.14
CA VAL A 113 -30.30 -46.28 -7.11
C VAL A 113 -30.55 -46.76 -8.52
#